data_AF-A0A4R8DFD6-F1
#
_entry.id   AF-A0A4R8DFD6-F1
#
_cell.length_a   1.000
_cell.length_b   1.000
_cell.length_c   1.000
_cell.angle_alpha   90.00
_cell.angle_beta   90.00
_cell.angle_gamma   90.00
#
_symmetry.space_group_name_H-M   'P 1'
#
loop_
_entity.id
_entity.type
_entity.pdbx_description
1 polymer ?
#
loop_
_entity_poly.entity_id
_entity_poly.type
_entity_poly.pdbx_seq_one_letter_code
_entity_poly.pdbx_strand_id
1 'polypeptide(L)'
;MNERNSYDIGASEEVQIRIKQLSGQINSLIGQHERSVQALLSDASMTNVTEEYRGIESEFSKAAEDVRAIIKLLTDTLQANDRTAEAALKKASAAVNQIPH
;
A
#
# COMPACT_ATOMS: atom_id res chain seq x y z
N MET A 1 12.94 11.38 -27.40
CA MET A 1 12.80 11.47 -25.93
C MET A 1 11.37 11.23 -25.43
N ASN A 2 10.34 11.22 -26.29
CA ASN A 2 8.94 11.04 -25.89
C ASN A 2 8.56 9.59 -25.51
N GLU A 3 9.17 8.59 -26.16
CA GLU A 3 8.83 7.17 -25.99
C GLU A 3 9.26 6.60 -24.63
N ARG A 4 10.44 6.98 -24.13
CA ARG A 4 10.92 6.56 -22.80
C ARG A 4 10.04 7.09 -21.67
N ASN A 5 9.55 8.32 -21.80
CA ASN A 5 8.72 8.96 -20.79
C ASN A 5 7.30 8.36 -20.75
N SER A 6 6.72 8.09 -21.93
CA SER A 6 5.44 7.37 -22.00
C SER A 6 5.54 5.95 -21.44
N TYR A 7 6.69 5.29 -21.61
CA TYR A 7 6.96 3.96 -21.05
C TYR A 7 7.08 4.00 -19.52
N ASP A 8 7.83 4.96 -18.96
CA ASP A 8 8.02 5.09 -17.51
C ASP A 8 6.71 5.46 -16.77
N ILE A 9 5.85 6.28 -17.38
CA ILE A 9 4.52 6.60 -16.81
C ILE A 9 3.60 5.37 -16.83
N GLY A 10 3.50 4.66 -17.97
CA GLY A 10 2.67 3.47 -18.06
C GLY A 10 3.12 2.34 -17.11
N ALA A 11 4.44 2.16 -16.95
CA ALA A 11 4.98 1.22 -15.98
C ALA A 11 4.65 1.63 -14.53
N SER A 12 4.70 2.92 -14.21
CA SER A 12 4.37 3.44 -12.88
C SER A 12 2.88 3.28 -12.55
N GLU A 13 2.00 3.54 -13.52
CA GLU A 13 0.55 3.31 -13.39
C GLU A 13 0.22 1.83 -13.12
N GLU A 14 0.87 0.91 -13.85
CA GLU A 14 0.67 -0.53 -13.65
C GLU A 14 1.12 -0.97 -12.25
N VAL A 15 2.27 -0.48 -11.78
CA VAL A 15 2.78 -0.75 -10.43
C VAL A 15 1.82 -0.22 -9.35
N GLN A 16 1.25 0.98 -9.53
CA GLN A 16 0.26 1.52 -8.60
C GLN A 16 -1.01 0.68 -8.53
N ILE A 17 -1.50 0.20 -9.67
CA ILE A 17 -2.67 -0.68 -9.71
C ILE A 17 -2.39 -1.97 -8.95
N ARG A 18 -1.23 -2.61 -9.20
CA ARG A 18 -0.82 -3.84 -8.51
C ARG A 18 -0.70 -3.64 -7.01
N ILE A 19 -0.13 -2.53 -6.56
CA ILE A 19 0.00 -2.21 -5.14
C ILE A 19 -1.36 -1.99 -4.49
N LYS A 20 -2.27 -1.25 -5.13
CA LYS A 20 -3.64 -1.07 -4.62
C LYS A 20 -4.37 -2.41 -4.49
N GLN A 21 -4.23 -3.30 -5.48
CA GLN A 21 -4.80 -4.65 -5.44
C GLN A 21 -4.22 -5.49 -4.30
N LEU A 22 -2.90 -5.57 -4.18
CA LEU A 22 -2.22 -6.31 -3.12
C LEU A 22 -2.59 -5.76 -1.74
N SER A 23 -2.69 -4.44 -1.61
CA SER A 23 -3.13 -3.77 -0.37
C SER A 23 -4.56 -4.18 0.02
N GLY A 24 -5.47 -4.26 -0.95
CA GLY A 24 -6.83 -4.74 -0.72
C GLY A 24 -6.85 -6.20 -0.26
N GLN A 25 -6.02 -7.06 -0.87
CA GLN A 25 -5.90 -8.47 -0.48
C GLN A 25 -5.36 -8.63 0.94
N ILE A 26 -4.29 -7.90 1.29
CA ILE A 26 -3.69 -7.92 2.62
C ILE A 26 -4.69 -7.46 3.68
N ASN A 27 -5.39 -6.34 3.44
CA ASN A 27 -6.40 -5.85 4.37
C ASN A 27 -7.56 -6.84 4.55
N SER A 28 -7.98 -7.50 3.47
CA SER A 28 -9.00 -8.54 3.53
C SER A 28 -8.54 -9.73 4.37
N LEU A 29 -7.29 -10.18 4.20
CA LEU A 29 -6.72 -11.30 4.96
C LEU A 29 -6.62 -10.98 6.45
N ILE A 30 -6.11 -9.78 6.80
CA ILE A 30 -6.03 -9.31 8.17
C ILE A 30 -7.44 -9.29 8.80
N GLY A 31 -8.42 -8.68 8.13
CA GLY A 31 -9.79 -8.62 8.65
C GLY A 31 -10.48 -9.99 8.74
N GLN A 32 -10.13 -10.95 7.88
CA GLN A 32 -10.59 -12.33 8.01
C GLN A 32 -9.99 -13.01 9.25
N HIS A 33 -8.70 -12.79 9.51
CA HIS A 33 -8.03 -13.32 10.70
C HIS A 33 -8.64 -12.77 11.98
N GLU A 34 -8.78 -11.44 12.10
CA GLU A 34 -9.39 -10.76 13.25
C GLU A 34 -10.79 -11.32 13.57
N ARG A 35 -11.63 -11.54 12.55
CA ARG A 35 -12.97 -12.16 12.73
C ARG A 35 -12.90 -13.60 13.20
N SER A 36 -11.97 -14.39 12.65
CA SER A 36 -11.77 -15.78 13.07
C SER A 36 -11.37 -15.86 14.54
N VAL A 37 -10.47 -14.97 14.96
CA VAL A 37 -9.98 -14.94 16.35
C VAL A 37 -11.09 -14.50 17.30
N GLN A 38 -11.88 -13.49 16.95
CA GLN A 38 -13.05 -13.08 17.74
C GLN A 38 -14.08 -14.21 17.89
N ALA A 39 -14.34 -14.99 16.84
CA ALA A 39 -15.24 -16.13 16.89
C ALA A 39 -14.71 -17.22 17.84
N LEU A 40 -13.42 -17.55 17.73
CA LEU A 40 -12.75 -18.52 18.61
C LEU A 40 -12.74 -18.07 20.08
N LEU A 41 -12.45 -16.79 20.34
CA LEU A 41 -12.46 -16.24 21.69
C LEU A 41 -13.86 -16.20 22.32
N SER A 42 -14.91 -16.10 21.50
CA SER A 42 -16.30 -16.13 21.97
C SER A 42 -16.78 -17.54 22.31
N ASP A 43 -16.24 -18.57 21.62
CA ASP A 43 -16.55 -19.99 21.85
C ASP A 43 -15.68 -20.62 22.97
N ALA A 44 -14.50 -20.04 23.23
CA ALA A 44 -13.53 -20.57 24.18
C ALA A 44 -13.96 -20.39 25.65
N SER A 45 -14.55 -21.44 26.23
CA SER A 45 -14.72 -21.63 27.68
C SER A 45 -13.42 -22.08 28.41
N MET A 46 -12.29 -22.16 27.71
CA MET A 46 -11.03 -22.77 28.19
C MET A 46 -10.00 -21.72 28.61
N THR A 47 -10.07 -21.30 29.87
CA THR A 47 -9.32 -20.21 30.52
C THR A 47 -7.79 -20.19 30.35
N ASN A 48 -7.13 -21.33 30.08
CA ASN A 48 -5.66 -21.38 30.05
C ASN A 48 -5.05 -21.18 28.65
N VAL A 49 -5.78 -21.57 27.59
CA VAL A 49 -5.34 -21.34 26.20
C VAL A 49 -5.62 -19.89 25.78
N THR A 50 -6.63 -19.26 26.38
CA THR A 50 -7.10 -17.92 25.98
C THR A 50 -6.08 -16.81 26.25
N GLU A 51 -5.30 -16.87 27.34
CA GLU A 51 -4.36 -15.79 27.69
C GLU A 51 -3.13 -15.78 26.76
N GLU A 52 -2.52 -16.95 26.52
CA GLU A 52 -1.41 -17.09 25.56
C GLU A 52 -1.86 -16.72 24.15
N TYR A 53 -3.08 -17.14 23.76
CA TYR A 53 -3.66 -16.81 22.46
C TYR A 53 -3.95 -15.31 22.31
N ARG A 54 -4.38 -14.62 23.38
CA ARG A 54 -4.56 -13.16 23.39
C ARG A 54 -3.24 -12.42 23.22
N GLY A 55 -2.16 -12.91 23.82
CA GLY A 55 -0.81 -12.36 23.64
C GLY A 55 -0.35 -12.46 22.19
N ILE A 56 -0.52 -13.63 21.57
CA ILE A 56 -0.20 -13.86 20.16
C ILE A 56 -1.04 -12.95 19.25
N GLU A 57 -2.34 -12.81 19.53
CA GLU A 57 -3.22 -11.93 18.74
C GLU A 57 -2.84 -10.45 18.86
N SER A 58 -2.37 -10.03 20.04
CA SER A 58 -1.88 -8.66 20.23
C SER A 58 -0.65 -8.38 19.36
N GLU A 59 0.29 -9.32 19.27
CA GLU A 59 1.45 -9.20 18.40
C GLU A 59 1.07 -9.25 16.91
N PHE A 60 0.11 -10.11 16.53
CA PHE A 60 -0.42 -10.13 15.16
C PHE A 60 -1.05 -8.78 14.79
N SER A 61 -1.87 -8.21 15.69
CA SER A 61 -2.53 -6.92 15.46
C SER A 61 -1.51 -5.79 15.24
N LYS A 62 -0.44 -5.74 16.03
CA LYS A 62 0.66 -4.77 15.83
C LYS A 62 1.33 -4.95 14.47
N ALA A 63 1.68 -6.19 14.12
CA ALA A 63 2.30 -6.49 12.83
C ALA A 63 1.37 -6.11 11.66
N ALA A 64 0.06 -6.32 11.80
CA ALA A 64 -0.93 -5.92 10.82
C ALA A 64 -1.00 -4.39 10.64
N GLU A 65 -0.92 -3.62 11.72
CA GLU A 65 -0.83 -2.16 11.68
C GLU A 65 0.44 -1.68 10.98
N ASP A 66 1.59 -2.28 11.27
CA ASP A 66 2.87 -1.96 10.62
C ASP A 66 2.81 -2.23 9.11
N VAL A 67 2.23 -3.36 8.69
CA VAL A 67 2.04 -3.68 7.27
C VAL A 67 1.14 -2.64 6.59
N ARG A 68 0.04 -2.23 7.24
CA ARG A 68 -0.84 -1.15 6.73
C ARG A 68 -0.07 0.17 6.60
N ALA A 69 0.79 0.51 7.55
CA ALA A 69 1.61 1.71 7.50
C ALA A 69 2.64 1.68 6.36
N ILE A 70 3.31 0.55 6.14
CA ILE A 70 4.26 0.36 5.02
C ILE A 70 3.55 0.49 3.68
N ILE A 71 2.38 -0.13 3.52
CA ILE A 71 1.54 -0.01 2.33
C ILE A 71 1.17 1.45 2.05
N LYS A 72 0.79 2.18 3.09
CA LYS A 72 0.46 3.60 2.99
C LYS A 72 1.67 4.41 2.55
N LEU A 73 2.83 4.20 3.18
CA LEU A 73 4.08 4.89 2.82
C LEU A 73 4.49 4.61 1.37
N LEU A 74 4.37 3.35 0.92
CA LEU A 74 4.68 2.97 -0.46
C LEU A 74 3.73 3.66 -1.45
N THR A 75 2.44 3.70 -1.15
CA THR A 75 1.43 4.38 -1.97
C THR A 75 1.69 5.89 -2.04
N ASP A 76 1.97 6.52 -0.90
CA ASP A 76 2.24 7.96 -0.81
C ASP A 76 3.56 8.31 -1.55
N THR A 77 4.57 7.44 -1.48
CA THR A 77 5.85 7.61 -2.20
C THR A 77 5.67 7.51 -3.71
N LEU A 78 4.88 6.55 -4.20
CA LEU A 78 4.59 6.41 -5.63
C LEU A 78 3.80 7.60 -6.16
N GLN A 79 2.79 8.07 -5.42
CA GLN A 79 2.05 9.28 -5.80
C GLN A 79 2.93 10.53 -5.82
N ALA A 80 3.88 10.65 -4.89
CA ALA A 80 4.83 11.76 -4.85
C ALA A 80 5.82 11.69 -6.03
N ASN A 81 6.26 10.50 -6.42
CA ASN A 81 7.15 10.29 -7.56
C ASN A 81 6.45 10.70 -8.87
N ASP A 82 5.21 10.25 -9.10
CA ASP A 82 4.41 10.62 -10.27
C ASP A 82 4.20 12.12 -10.38
N ARG A 83 3.79 12.79 -9.29
CA ARG A 83 3.62 14.25 -9.27
C ARG A 83 4.92 14.98 -9.60
N THR A 84 6.05 14.45 -9.16
CA THR A 84 7.38 15.03 -9.43
C THR A 84 7.75 14.83 -10.90
N ALA A 85 7.52 13.64 -11.46
CA ALA A 85 7.73 13.34 -12.87
C ALA A 85 6.85 14.22 -13.78
N GLU A 86 5.56 14.35 -13.47
CA GLU A 86 4.62 15.24 -14.17
C GLU A 86 5.05 16.72 -14.09
N ALA A 87 5.47 17.18 -12.92
CA ALA A 87 5.94 18.55 -12.74
C ALA A 87 7.24 18.83 -13.50
N ALA A 88 8.16 17.87 -13.51
CA ALA A 88 9.38 17.93 -14.32
C ALA A 88 9.06 17.95 -15.82
N LEU A 89 8.08 17.15 -16.26
CA LEU A 89 7.55 17.14 -17.63
C LEU A 89 6.92 18.46 -18.01
N LYS A 90 6.05 19.02 -17.17
CA LYS A 90 5.43 20.33 -17.40
C LYS A 90 6.48 21.43 -17.49
N LYS A 91 7.51 21.40 -16.63
CA LYS A 91 8.65 22.32 -16.72
C LYS A 91 9.46 22.13 -18.01
N ALA A 92 9.75 20.88 -18.39
CA ALA A 92 10.50 20.57 -19.61
C ALA A 92 9.74 21.00 -20.87
N SER A 93 8.43 20.70 -20.96
CA SER A 93 7.55 21.13 -22.05
C SER A 93 7.40 22.64 -22.10
N ALA A 94 7.29 23.32 -20.95
CA ALA A 94 7.26 24.78 -20.88
C ALA A 94 8.59 25.41 -21.34
N ALA A 95 9.73 24.80 -20.99
CA ALA A 95 11.04 25.26 -21.42
C ALA A 95 11.26 25.06 -22.94
N VAL A 96 10.81 23.94 -23.51
CA VAL A 96 10.86 23.69 -24.96
C VAL A 96 10.00 24.67 -25.76
N ASN A 97 8.80 24.99 -25.28
CA ASN A 97 7.92 25.98 -25.92
C ASN A 97 8.42 27.43 -25.82
N GLN A 98 9.42 27.71 -24.98
CA GLN A 98 10.03 29.03 -24.84
C GLN A 98 11.28 29.23 -25.70
N ILE A 99 11.73 28.20 -26.44
CA ILE A 99 12.82 28.33 -27.40
C ILE A 99 12.24 28.93 -28.70
N PRO A 100 12.61 30.16 -29.09
CA PRO A 100 12.20 30.72 -30.38
C PRO A 100 12.85 29.91 -31.51
N HIS A 101 12.10 29.67 -32.59
CA HIS A 101 12.68 29.20 -33.85
C HIS A 101 13.63 30.24 -34.45
#